data_AF-A0A024F8G1-F1
#
_entry.id   AF-A0A024F8G1-F1
#
_cell.length_a   1.000
_cell.length_b   1.000
_cell.length_c   1.000
_cell.angle_alpha   90.00
_cell.angle_beta   90.00
_cell.angle_gamma   90.00
#
_symmetry.space_group_name_H-M   'P 1'
#
loop_
_entity.id
_entity.type
_entity.pdbx_description
1 polymer ?
#
loop_
_entity_poly.entity_id
_entity_poly.type
_entity_poly.pdbx_seq_one_letter_code
_entity_poly.pdbx_strand_id
1 'polypeptide(L)' 'GHTLVWHNQTGEWLFKDADGGNADKETLYARMKEHIDTVIKRYAGKVYCWDVVNE' A
#
# COMPACT_ATOMS: atom_id res chain seq x y z
N GLY A 1 -4.93 -12.76 -3.77
CA GLY A 1 -3.99 -11.67 -4.06
C GLY A 1 -3.12 -11.51 -2.85
N HIS A 2 -1.80 -11.58 -3.02
CA HIS A 2 -0.82 -11.53 -1.93
C HIS A 2 0.21 -10.47 -2.30
N THR A 3 0.34 -9.34 -1.59
CA THR A 3 -0.42 -8.81 -0.44
C THR A 3 -0.58 -7.30 -0.64
N LEU A 4 -1.50 -6.63 0.09
CA LEU A 4 -1.75 -5.20 -0.07
C LEU A 4 -0.88 -4.32 0.83
N VAL A 5 -0.49 -4.81 2.01
CA VAL A 5 0.37 -4.08 2.95
C VAL A 5 1.37 -5.07 3.53
N TRP A 6 2.65 -4.86 3.28
CA TRP A 6 3.76 -5.65 3.84
C TRP A 6 5.02 -4.80 3.95
N HIS A 7 5.77 -4.94 5.04
CA HIS A 7 7.01 -4.17 5.23
C HIS A 7 8.12 -4.61 4.27
N ASN A 8 8.12 -5.88 3.84
CA ASN A 8 9.10 -6.41 2.91
C ASN A 8 8.63 -6.20 1.46
N GLN A 9 9.56 -5.84 0.56
CA GLN A 9 9.29 -5.54 -0.86
C GLN A 9 8.35 -4.34 -1.12
N THR A 10 8.25 -3.40 -0.17
CA THR A 10 7.57 -2.12 -0.38
C THR A 10 8.60 -1.02 -0.70
N GLY A 11 8.36 -0.26 -1.77
CA GLY A 11 9.27 0.80 -2.20
C GLY A 11 9.39 1.91 -1.16
N GLU A 12 10.60 2.46 -1.00
CA GLU A 12 10.90 3.50 -0.01
C GLU A 12 10.00 4.74 -0.13
N TRP A 13 9.51 5.03 -1.33
CA TRP A 13 8.58 6.13 -1.63
C TRP A 13 7.34 6.13 -0.72
N LEU A 14 6.90 4.97 -0.22
CA LEU A 14 5.74 4.90 0.66
C LEU A 14 6.03 5.56 2.00
N PHE A 15 7.23 5.32 2.53
CA PHE A 15 7.66 5.72 3.87
C PHE A 15 8.47 7.01 3.90
N LYS A 16 8.93 7.50 2.74
CA LYS A 16 9.78 8.68 2.62
C LYS A 16 9.03 9.92 2.14
N ASP A 17 9.40 11.08 2.67
CA ASP A 17 9.00 12.38 2.14
C ASP A 17 9.92 12.79 0.96
N ALA A 18 9.65 13.96 0.37
CA ALA A 18 10.41 14.45 -0.78
C ALA A 18 11.87 14.81 -0.45
N ASP A 19 12.18 15.04 0.83
CA ASP A 19 13.48 15.45 1.33
C ASP A 19 14.29 14.25 1.89
N GLY A 20 13.76 13.03 1.79
CA GLY A 20 14.39 11.78 2.26
C GLY A 20 14.15 11.47 3.75
N GLY A 21 13.38 12.32 4.45
CA GLY A 21 12.87 12.09 5.79
C GLY A 21 11.72 11.07 5.81
N ASN A 22 11.15 10.82 6.99
CA ASN A 22 10.02 9.91 7.11
C ASN A 22 8.71 10.66 6.80
N ALA A 23 7.86 10.05 5.97
CA ALA A 23 6.53 10.56 5.71
C ALA A 23 5.74 10.71 7.01
N ASP A 24 4.97 11.80 7.13
CA ASP A 24 4.03 11.95 8.23
C ASP A 24 2.92 10.90 8.17
N LYS A 25 2.20 10.79 9.29
CA LYS A 25 1.11 9.82 9.44
C LYS A 25 0.07 9.99 8.35
N GLU A 26 -0.38 11.21 8.08
CA GLU A 26 -1.48 11.49 7.15
C GLU A 26 -1.12 11.11 5.71
N THR A 27 0.10 11.44 5.30
CA THR A 27 0.69 11.10 4.00
C THR A 27 0.78 9.59 3.83
N LEU A 28 1.28 8.87 4.84
CA LEU A 28 1.38 7.41 4.80
C LEU A 28 0.00 6.76 4.68
N TYR A 29 -0.99 7.23 5.45
CA TYR A 29 -2.37 6.73 5.37
C TYR A 29 -3.00 7.00 4.01
N ALA A 30 -2.79 8.20 3.44
CA ALA A 30 -3.31 8.55 2.13
C ALA A 30 -2.73 7.65 1.03
N ARG A 31 -1.41 7.45 1.01
CA ARG A 31 -0.74 6.58 0.03
C ARG A 31 -1.17 5.12 0.17
N MET A 32 -1.29 4.62 1.40
CA MET A 32 -1.77 3.27 1.66
C MET A 32 -3.20 3.08 1.13
N LYS A 33 -4.09 4.04 1.42
CA LYS A 33 -5.47 4.00 0.92
C LYS A 33 -5.53 4.03 -0.60
N GLU A 34 -4.75 4.91 -1.24
CA GLU A 34 -4.68 5.00 -2.70
C GLU A 34 -4.19 3.69 -3.33
N HIS A 35 -3.16 3.06 -2.75
CA HIS A 35 -2.64 1.78 -3.20
C HIS A 35 -3.70 0.68 -3.13
N ILE A 36 -4.35 0.53 -1.97
CA ILE A 36 -5.41 -0.46 -1.74
C ILE A 36 -6.57 -0.25 -2.73
N ASP A 37 -7.05 0.99 -2.84
CA ASP A 37 -8.17 1.32 -3.73
C ASP A 37 -7.84 1.00 -5.20
N THR A 38 -6.64 1.36 -5.64
CA THR A 38 -6.19 1.12 -7.01
C THR A 38 -6.10 -0.37 -7.34
N VAL A 39 -5.47 -1.15 -6.47
CA VAL A 39 -5.25 -2.59 -6.68
C VAL A 39 -6.56 -3.37 -6.61
N ILE A 40 -7.39 -3.12 -5.57
CA ILE A 40 -8.67 -3.82 -5.42
C ILE A 40 -9.60 -3.48 -6.58
N LYS A 41 -9.73 -2.21 -6.98
CA LYS A 41 -10.60 -1.82 -8.10
C LYS A 41 -10.15 -2.46 -9.42
N ARG A 42 -8.84 -2.51 -9.69
CA ARG A 42 -8.30 -3.10 -10.92
C ARG A 42 -8.63 -4.58 -11.06
N TYR A 43 -8.61 -5.32 -9.95
CA TYR A 43 -8.83 -6.77 -9.93
C TYR A 43 -10.19 -7.19 -9.35
N ALA A 44 -11.12 -6.24 -9.24
CA ALA A 44 -12.48 -6.50 -8.77
C ALA A 44 -13.14 -7.60 -9.62
N GLY A 45 -13.72 -8.60 -8.93
CA GLY A 45 -14.35 -9.76 -9.57
C GLY A 45 -13.40 -10.78 -10.21
N LYS A 46 -12.08 -10.53 -10.22
CA LYS A 46 -11.07 -11.45 -10.78
C LYS A 46 -10.29 -12.21 -9.71
N VAL A 47 -10.14 -11.62 -8.54
CA VAL A 47 -9.42 -12.21 -7.40
C VAL A 47 -10.44 -12.46 -6.28
N TYR A 48 -10.60 -13.72 -5.88
CA TYR A 48 -11.63 -14.12 -4.92
C TYR A 48 -11.24 -13.89 -3.45
N CYS A 49 -9.94 -13.84 -3.12
CA CYS A 49 -9.44 -13.58 -1.77
C CYS A 49 -8.18 -12.69 -1.80
N TRP A 50 -7.94 -11.93 -0.73
CA TRP A 50 -6.77 -11.05 -0.57
C TRP A 50 -6.19 -11.16 0.83
N ASP A 51 -4.86 -11.21 0.91
CA ASP A 51 -4.12 -10.99 2.15
C ASP A 51 -3.96 -9.47 2.32
N VAL A 52 -4.84 -8.87 3.12
CA VAL A 52 -4.95 -7.41 3.24
C VAL A 52 -3.74 -6.81 3.97
N VAL A 53 -3.31 -7.46 5.04
CA VAL A 53 -2.06 -7.13 5.74
C VAL A 53 -1.29 -8.42 5.87
N ASN A 54 -0.04 -8.40 5.46
CA ASN A 54 0.90 -9.48 5.68
C ASN A 54 2.05 -8.89 6.48
N GLU A 55 2.25 -9.43 7.69
CA GLU A 55 3.33 -9.09 8.64
C GLU A 55 3.73 -7.62 8.65
#